data_AF-A0A956WA42-F1
#
_entry.id   AF-A0A956WA42-F1
#
_cell.length_a   1.000
_cell.length_b   1.000
_cell.length_c   1.000
_cell.angle_alpha   90.00
_cell.angle_beta   90.00
_cell.angle_gamma   90.00
#
_symmetry.space_group_name_H-M   'P 1'
#
loop_
_entity.id
_entity.type
_entity.pdbx_description
1 polymer ?
#
loop_
_entity_poly.entity_id
_entity_poly.type
_entity_poly.pdbx_seq_one_letter_code
_entity_poly.pdbx_strand_id
1 'polypeptide(L)'
;MRRLSILAALAAVLVVSAGTRAAPAQAAEGDPGDFCSYSPDYPFGWNFNGACRGHDECLDRLPADARLPDRLRCDDAFHGALLHASHLSLPGLCEDSAFCRLLATVYYRVVRTVTLLTGGAVDAPAPRASSG
;
A
#
# COMPACT_ATOMS: atom_id res chain seq x y z
N MET A 1 -0.37 30.94 -29.03
CA MET A 1 -0.19 30.87 -27.56
C MET A 1 -1.42 30.22 -26.92
N ARG A 2 -1.50 28.88 -26.88
CA ARG A 2 -2.63 28.12 -26.29
C ARG A 2 -2.16 26.70 -25.92
N ARG A 3 -1.28 26.56 -24.92
CA ARG A 3 -0.83 25.24 -24.41
C ARG A 3 -0.41 25.25 -22.92
N LEU A 4 -1.08 26.03 -22.07
CA LEU A 4 -0.66 26.20 -20.67
C LEU A 4 -1.81 26.10 -19.66
N SER A 5 -2.87 25.34 -19.95
CA SER A 5 -4.06 25.30 -19.07
C SER A 5 -4.54 23.90 -18.67
N ILE A 6 -3.79 22.83 -18.97
CA ILE A 6 -4.21 21.45 -18.65
C ILE A 6 -3.41 20.86 -17.48
N LEU A 7 -2.33 21.51 -17.02
CA LEU A 7 -1.50 21.01 -15.92
C LEU A 7 -2.02 21.34 -14.51
N ALA A 8 -3.17 22.01 -14.38
CA ALA A 8 -3.70 22.46 -13.08
C ALA A 8 -4.89 21.62 -12.55
N ALA A 9 -5.34 20.59 -13.27
CA ALA A 9 -6.55 19.83 -12.89
C ALA A 9 -6.26 18.50 -12.14
N LEU A 10 -5.00 18.09 -11.97
CA LEU A 10 -4.64 16.82 -11.34
C LEU A 10 -4.29 16.92 -9.84
N ALA A 11 -4.34 18.11 -9.25
CA ALA A 11 -3.93 18.35 -7.85
C ALA A 11 -5.11 18.56 -6.87
N ALA A 12 -6.34 18.18 -7.22
CA ALA A 12 -7.55 18.52 -6.45
C ALA A 12 -8.36 17.32 -5.92
N VAL A 13 -7.74 16.16 -5.68
CA VAL A 13 -8.40 15.02 -4.99
C VAL A 13 -7.51 14.43 -3.90
N LEU A 14 -7.04 15.28 -2.98
CA LEU A 14 -6.28 14.86 -1.79
C LEU A 14 -6.70 15.65 -0.54
N VAL A 15 -8.00 15.83 -0.30
CA VAL A 15 -8.49 16.18 1.04
C VAL A 15 -9.90 15.61 1.24
N VAL A 16 -10.01 14.44 1.88
CA VAL A 16 -11.24 14.02 2.57
C VAL A 16 -10.86 13.61 3.98
N SER A 17 -10.98 14.62 4.85
CA SER A 17 -11.41 14.58 6.25
C SER A 17 -10.94 13.44 7.17
N ALA A 18 -10.05 13.83 8.08
CA ALA A 18 -10.05 13.33 9.45
C ALA A 18 -11.46 13.44 10.07
N GLY A 19 -11.92 12.36 10.71
CA GLY A 19 -12.93 12.43 11.76
C GLY A 19 -14.27 11.76 11.49
N THR A 20 -14.34 10.44 11.73
CA THR A 20 -15.29 9.85 12.68
C THR A 20 -14.65 8.59 13.26
N ARG A 21 -14.32 8.60 14.56
CA ARG A 21 -13.96 7.40 15.32
C ARG A 21 -15.19 6.47 15.35
N ALA A 22 -15.17 5.41 14.57
CA ALA A 22 -16.02 4.25 14.80
C ALA A 22 -15.35 3.35 15.86
N ALA A 23 -16.15 2.87 16.79
CA ALA A 23 -15.78 2.00 17.91
C ALA A 23 -15.18 0.64 17.43
N PRO A 24 -14.51 -0.13 18.31
CA PRO A 24 -13.41 -1.02 17.95
C PRO A 24 -13.93 -2.29 17.27
N ALA A 25 -13.60 -2.45 15.99
CA ALA A 25 -13.56 -3.77 15.37
C ALA A 25 -12.25 -4.41 15.80
N GLN A 26 -12.36 -5.31 16.77
CA GLN A 26 -11.37 -6.26 17.27
C GLN A 26 -10.06 -6.25 16.48
N ALA A 27 -9.09 -5.51 17.02
CA ALA A 27 -7.69 -5.68 16.67
C ALA A 27 -7.38 -7.17 16.71
N ALA A 28 -7.03 -7.74 15.56
CA ALA A 28 -6.40 -9.04 15.53
C ALA A 28 -5.04 -8.88 16.25
N GLU A 29 -5.06 -9.29 17.50
CA GLU A 29 -3.96 -9.31 18.46
C GLU A 29 -2.77 -10.10 17.89
N GLY A 30 -1.56 -9.48 17.84
CA GLY A 30 -0.33 -10.26 17.95
C GLY A 30 0.86 -10.00 17.01
N ASP A 31 0.94 -8.90 16.25
CA ASP A 31 2.17 -8.54 15.53
C ASP A 31 2.34 -7.00 15.51
N PRO A 32 3.45 -6.42 16.02
CA PRO A 32 3.68 -4.97 16.01
C PRO A 32 4.02 -4.40 14.62
N GLY A 33 3.82 -5.16 13.55
CA GLY A 33 3.93 -4.65 12.18
C GLY A 33 2.90 -3.55 11.93
N ASP A 34 3.31 -2.49 11.25
CA ASP A 34 2.49 -1.33 10.88
C ASP A 34 1.39 -1.65 9.85
N PHE A 35 1.09 -2.94 9.63
CA PHE A 35 0.22 -3.51 8.60
C PHE A 35 0.16 -2.62 7.35
N CYS A 36 -0.98 -2.00 7.07
CA CYS A 36 -1.10 -1.10 5.95
C CYS A 36 -0.72 0.34 6.37
N SER A 37 0.57 0.62 6.64
CA SER A 37 1.16 1.81 7.30
C SER A 37 0.38 3.15 7.30
N TYR A 38 -0.20 3.53 6.16
CA TYR A 38 -0.87 4.83 5.99
C TYR A 38 -2.31 4.70 5.49
N SER A 39 -2.92 3.53 5.67
CA SER A 39 -4.23 3.19 5.13
C SER A 39 -4.98 2.25 6.06
N PRO A 40 -6.32 2.18 5.97
CA PRO A 40 -7.08 1.23 6.74
C PRO A 40 -6.65 -0.23 6.47
N ASP A 41 -6.49 -0.99 7.54
CA ASP A 41 -6.29 -2.44 7.56
C ASP A 41 -7.50 -3.22 7.04
N TYR A 42 -8.70 -2.71 7.36
CA TYR A 42 -9.99 -3.31 7.02
C TYR A 42 -10.90 -2.37 6.24
N PRO A 43 -10.54 -1.92 5.03
CA PRO A 43 -11.36 -0.98 4.27
C PRO A 43 -12.72 -1.61 3.95
N PHE A 44 -13.78 -1.07 4.56
CA PHE A 44 -15.15 -1.55 4.44
C PHE A 44 -15.32 -3.05 4.78
N GLY A 45 -14.51 -3.58 5.71
CA GLY A 45 -14.61 -4.96 6.18
C GLY A 45 -13.82 -6.00 5.39
N TRP A 46 -13.08 -5.61 4.35
CA TRP A 46 -12.14 -6.48 3.63
C TRP A 46 -10.81 -6.52 4.37
N ASN A 47 -10.29 -7.71 4.72
CA ASN A 47 -9.07 -7.86 5.49
C ASN A 47 -7.81 -7.76 4.60
N PHE A 48 -7.17 -6.59 4.55
CA PHE A 48 -5.99 -6.35 3.73
C PHE A 48 -4.67 -6.64 4.47
N ASN A 49 -4.69 -6.95 5.77
CA ASN A 49 -3.48 -7.13 6.59
C ASN A 49 -2.53 -8.20 6.05
N GLY A 50 -3.07 -9.31 5.55
CA GLY A 50 -2.26 -10.37 4.96
C GLY A 50 -1.51 -9.91 3.71
N ALA A 51 -2.13 -9.07 2.88
CA ALA A 51 -1.51 -8.50 1.70
C ALA A 51 -0.44 -7.48 2.09
N CYS A 52 -0.74 -6.56 3.03
CA CYS A 52 0.20 -5.53 3.47
C CYS A 52 1.44 -6.15 4.13
N ARG A 53 1.27 -7.08 5.09
CA ARG A 53 2.39 -7.81 5.69
C ARG A 53 3.23 -8.55 4.64
N GLY A 54 2.59 -9.22 3.67
CA GLY A 54 3.29 -9.91 2.59
C GLY A 54 4.08 -8.97 1.68
N HIS A 55 3.62 -7.73 1.51
CA HIS A 55 4.32 -6.69 0.75
C HIS A 55 5.56 -6.19 1.50
N ASP A 56 5.41 -5.87 2.79
CA ASP A 56 6.52 -5.44 3.65
C ASP A 56 7.60 -6.52 3.72
N GLU A 57 7.21 -7.77 4.01
CA GLU A 57 8.14 -8.90 4.02
C GLU A 57 8.82 -9.14 2.66
N CYS A 58 8.17 -8.80 1.54
CA CYS A 58 8.79 -8.90 0.22
C CYS A 58 9.89 -7.85 0.07
N LEU A 59 9.58 -6.60 0.43
CA LEU A 59 10.53 -5.48 0.36
C LEU A 59 11.71 -5.67 1.30
N ASP A 60 11.48 -6.14 2.54
CA ASP A 60 12.53 -6.38 3.54
C ASP A 60 13.57 -7.43 3.11
N ARG A 61 13.17 -8.38 2.26
CA ARG A 61 14.08 -9.42 1.73
C ARG A 61 14.91 -8.93 0.55
N LEU A 62 14.56 -7.79 -0.05
CA LEU A 62 15.32 -7.22 -1.15
C LEU A 62 16.63 -6.62 -0.63
N PRO A 63 17.74 -6.74 -1.38
CA PRO A 63 18.97 -6.05 -1.02
C PRO A 63 18.79 -4.53 -1.07
N ALA A 64 19.61 -3.78 -0.32
CA ALA A 64 19.49 -2.31 -0.26
C ALA A 64 19.66 -1.64 -1.64
N ASP A 65 20.40 -2.26 -2.56
CA ASP A 65 20.61 -1.82 -3.95
C ASP A 65 19.64 -2.47 -4.95
N ALA A 66 18.55 -3.08 -4.47
CA ALA A 66 17.55 -3.72 -5.31
C ALA A 66 17.03 -2.77 -6.38
N ARG A 67 17.02 -3.29 -7.60
CA ARG A 67 16.61 -2.50 -8.76
C ARG A 67 15.10 -2.31 -8.75
N LEU A 68 14.66 -1.25 -9.43
CA LEU A 68 13.23 -0.95 -9.57
C LEU A 68 12.38 -2.17 -9.99
N PRO A 69 12.77 -3.01 -10.98
CA PRO A 69 11.97 -4.18 -11.35
C PRO A 69 11.72 -5.18 -10.21
N ASP A 70 12.64 -5.33 -9.26
CA ASP A 70 12.47 -6.25 -8.13
C ASP A 70 11.44 -5.72 -7.14
N ARG A 71 11.47 -4.42 -6.84
CA ARG A 71 10.47 -3.75 -6.00
C ARG A 71 9.09 -3.78 -6.66
N LEU A 72 9.02 -3.54 -7.98
CA LEU A 72 7.78 -3.63 -8.74
C LEU A 72 7.16 -5.04 -8.70
N ARG A 73 7.95 -6.10 -8.63
CA ARG A 73 7.43 -7.46 -8.45
C ARG A 73 6.74 -7.64 -7.09
N CYS A 74 7.24 -7.01 -6.02
CA CYS A 74 6.56 -7.00 -4.73
C CYS A 74 5.20 -6.28 -4.84
N ASP A 75 5.13 -5.13 -5.51
CA ASP A 75 3.87 -4.41 -5.72
C ASP A 75 2.84 -5.25 -6.50
N ASP A 76 3.29 -6.00 -7.51
CA ASP A 76 2.42 -6.85 -8.31
C ASP A 76 1.90 -8.06 -7.51
N ALA A 77 2.76 -8.66 -6.68
CA ALA A 77 2.36 -9.71 -5.75
C ALA A 77 1.36 -9.18 -4.69
N PHE A 78 1.59 -7.98 -4.18
CA PHE A 78 0.69 -7.28 -3.25
C PHE A 78 -0.71 -7.11 -3.84
N HIS A 79 -0.82 -6.65 -5.10
CA HIS A 79 -2.12 -6.52 -5.75
C HIS A 79 -2.86 -7.86 -5.87
N GLY A 80 -2.14 -8.93 -6.24
CA GLY A 80 -2.70 -10.28 -6.25
C GLY A 80 -3.24 -10.68 -4.87
N ALA A 81 -2.49 -10.41 -3.81
CA ALA A 81 -2.91 -10.73 -2.44
C ALA A 81 -4.13 -9.90 -2.00
N LEU A 82 -4.22 -8.62 -2.37
CA LEU A 82 -5.41 -7.79 -2.11
C LEU A 82 -6.67 -8.37 -2.75
N LEU A 83 -6.55 -8.88 -3.98
CA LEU A 83 -7.67 -9.50 -4.70
C LEU A 83 -8.13 -10.82 -4.06
N HIS A 84 -7.26 -11.49 -3.29
CA HIS A 84 -7.60 -12.69 -2.53
C HIS A 84 -7.99 -12.40 -1.07
N ALA A 85 -8.10 -11.12 -0.67
CA ALA A 85 -8.53 -10.76 0.67
C ALA A 85 -9.98 -11.21 0.93
N SER A 86 -10.23 -11.75 2.11
CA SER A 86 -11.58 -12.12 2.56
C SER A 86 -12.29 -10.96 3.23
N HIS A 87 -13.63 -10.99 3.19
CA HIS A 87 -14.46 -10.07 3.95
C HIS A 87 -14.80 -10.65 5.33
N LEU A 88 -14.86 -9.81 6.36
CA LEU A 88 -15.15 -10.23 7.73
C LEU A 88 -16.57 -10.79 7.93
N SER A 89 -17.52 -10.37 7.10
CA SER A 89 -18.95 -10.71 7.28
C SER A 89 -19.66 -11.17 6.02
N LEU A 90 -18.97 -11.25 4.88
CA LEU A 90 -19.56 -11.63 3.59
C LEU A 90 -18.77 -12.82 3.05
N PRO A 91 -19.43 -13.79 2.42
CA PRO A 91 -18.73 -14.86 1.73
C PRO A 91 -18.05 -14.32 0.45
N GLY A 92 -16.98 -15.00 0.03
CA GLY A 92 -16.24 -14.66 -1.18
C GLY A 92 -14.95 -13.89 -0.93
N LEU A 93 -14.23 -13.66 -2.02
CA LEU A 93 -12.97 -12.94 -2.05
C LEU A 93 -13.16 -11.54 -2.61
N CYS A 94 -12.15 -10.69 -2.42
CA CYS A 94 -12.16 -9.32 -2.93
C CYS A 94 -12.36 -9.29 -4.46
N GLU A 95 -11.79 -10.25 -5.19
CA GLU A 95 -11.96 -10.39 -6.63
C GLU A 95 -13.40 -10.64 -7.08
N ASP A 96 -14.27 -11.19 -6.21
CA ASP A 96 -15.68 -11.40 -6.51
C ASP A 96 -16.49 -10.10 -6.43
N SER A 97 -15.98 -9.08 -5.74
CA SER A 97 -16.65 -7.79 -5.50
C SER A 97 -16.07 -6.69 -6.36
N ALA A 98 -16.88 -6.09 -7.25
CA ALA A 98 -16.44 -4.96 -8.07
C ALA A 98 -15.96 -3.77 -7.22
N PHE A 99 -16.60 -3.53 -6.07
CA PHE A 99 -16.20 -2.48 -5.14
C PHE A 99 -14.87 -2.81 -4.47
N CYS A 100 -14.66 -4.05 -4.02
CA CYS A 100 -13.38 -4.42 -3.44
C CYS A 100 -12.23 -4.38 -4.45
N ARG A 101 -12.45 -4.88 -5.68
CA ARG A 101 -11.46 -4.76 -6.77
C ARG A 101 -11.03 -3.32 -7.01
N LEU A 102 -11.97 -2.37 -6.92
CA LEU A 102 -11.64 -0.94 -7.03
C LEU A 102 -10.76 -0.49 -5.87
N LEU A 103 -11.11 -0.85 -4.62
CA LEU A 103 -10.29 -0.55 -3.44
C LEU A 103 -8.88 -1.15 -3.55
N ALA A 104 -8.78 -2.44 -3.89
CA ALA A 104 -7.52 -3.13 -4.11
C ALA A 104 -6.66 -2.44 -5.18
N THR A 105 -7.30 -1.99 -6.27
CA THR A 105 -6.62 -1.23 -7.33
C THR A 105 -6.09 0.11 -6.80
N VAL A 106 -6.84 0.82 -5.95
CA VAL A 106 -6.38 2.09 -5.36
C VAL A 106 -5.16 1.86 -4.48
N TYR A 107 -5.18 0.87 -3.58
CA TYR A 107 -4.04 0.53 -2.73
C TYR A 107 -2.80 0.20 -3.59
N TYR A 108 -2.96 -0.69 -4.57
CA TYR A 108 -1.89 -1.05 -5.50
C TYR A 108 -1.34 0.19 -6.24
N ARG A 109 -2.19 1.08 -6.75
CA ARG A 109 -1.76 2.26 -7.50
C ARG A 109 -0.96 3.23 -6.63
N VAL A 110 -1.34 3.41 -5.36
CA VAL A 110 -0.58 4.26 -4.42
C VAL A 110 0.81 3.68 -4.21
N VAL A 111 0.90 2.42 -3.80
CA VAL A 111 2.18 1.72 -3.57
C VAL A 111 3.05 1.75 -4.83
N ARG A 112 2.50 1.38 -5.98
CA ARG A 112 3.18 1.39 -7.28
C ARG A 112 3.75 2.77 -7.62
N THR A 113 2.98 3.82 -7.36
CA THR A 113 3.41 5.20 -7.62
C THR A 113 4.55 5.59 -6.70
N VAL A 114 4.48 5.26 -5.41
CA VAL A 114 5.56 5.51 -4.45
C VAL A 114 6.84 4.77 -4.87
N THR A 115 6.75 3.49 -5.25
CA THR A 115 7.89 2.71 -5.74
C THR A 115 8.56 3.37 -6.96
N LEU A 116 7.74 3.84 -7.92
CA LEU A 116 8.24 4.52 -9.12
C LEU A 116 8.89 5.88 -8.81
N LEU A 117 8.34 6.64 -7.87
CA LEU A 117 8.86 7.97 -7.50
C LEU A 117 10.14 7.87 -6.67
N THR A 118 10.25 6.86 -5.83
CA THR A 118 11.39 6.67 -4.94
C THR A 118 12.54 5.93 -5.59
N GLY A 119 12.31 5.24 -6.72
CA GLY A 119 13.37 4.63 -7.54
C GLY A 119 14.28 3.64 -6.80
N GLY A 120 13.90 3.19 -5.59
CA GLY A 120 14.72 2.37 -4.70
C GLY A 120 15.62 3.13 -3.71
N ALA A 121 15.47 4.44 -3.56
CA ALA A 121 16.40 5.29 -2.81
C ALA A 121 16.05 5.55 -1.33
N VAL A 122 14.95 5.03 -0.78
CA VAL A 122 14.51 5.39 0.59
C VAL A 122 15.33 4.71 1.69
N ASP A 123 16.10 3.65 1.38
CA ASP A 123 16.75 2.82 2.42
C ASP A 123 18.28 2.75 2.31
N ALA A 124 18.96 3.77 1.79
CA ALA A 124 20.42 3.81 1.96
C ALA A 124 20.72 4.16 3.44
N PRO A 125 21.18 3.21 4.29
CA PRO A 125 21.62 3.58 5.63
C PRO A 125 22.77 4.57 5.48
N ALA A 126 22.70 5.66 6.25
CA ALA A 126 23.80 6.61 6.36
C ALA A 126 25.11 5.82 6.60
N PRO A 127 26.21 6.15 5.91
CA PRO A 127 27.46 5.43 6.06
C PRO A 127 27.83 5.42 7.54
N ARG A 128 27.92 4.23 8.15
CA ARG A 128 28.42 4.09 9.51
C ARG A 128 29.84 4.64 9.51
N ALA A 129 30.05 5.74 10.25
CA ALA A 129 31.38 6.29 10.47
C ALA A 129 32.28 5.17 11.01
N SER A 130 33.36 4.86 10.29
CA SER A 130 34.34 3.89 10.75
C SER A 130 35.12 4.54 11.89
N SER A 131 34.88 4.09 13.11
CA SER A 131 35.73 4.45 14.25
C SER A 131 37.10 3.81 14.04
N GLY A 132 38.08 4.63 13.65
CA GLY A 132 39.50 4.28 13.74
C GLY A 132 40.02 4.34 15.16
#